data_AF-A0A0G1XGU9-F1
#
_entry.id   AF-A0A0G1XGU9-F1
#
_cell.length_a   1.000
_cell.length_b   1.000
_cell.length_c   1.000
_cell.angle_alpha   90.00
_cell.angle_beta   90.00
_cell.angle_gamma   90.00
#
_symmetry.space_group_name_H-M   'P 1'
#
loop_
_entity.id
_entity.type
_entity.pdbx_description
1 polymer ?
#
loop_
_entity_poly.entity_id
_entity_poly.type
_entity_poly.pdbx_seq_one_letter_code
_entity_poly.pdbx_strand_id
1 'polypeptide(L)'
;MTNIAINGFGRIGRSFFRAAFGDSDFNIVAVNDLTDTATLAYLLKFDSVYGRYQKDVKVGDEALIVDGKEIRVLAEKDPAKLPWAD
;
A
#
# COMPACT_ATOMS: atom_id res chain seq x y z
N MET A 1 -3.74 16.29 -7.98
CA MET A 1 -3.18 15.18 -7.20
C MET A 1 -4.07 14.94 -5.99
N THR A 2 -4.71 13.78 -5.95
CA THR A 2 -5.70 13.39 -4.94
C THR A 2 -5.06 12.39 -3.98
N ASN A 3 -5.21 12.60 -2.69
CA ASN A 3 -4.73 11.65 -1.68
C ASN A 3 -5.67 10.44 -1.63
N ILE A 4 -5.09 9.25 -1.73
CA ILE A 4 -5.81 7.98 -1.75
C ILE A 4 -5.30 7.10 -0.60
N ALA A 5 -6.24 6.55 0.16
CA ALA A 5 -5.99 5.46 1.09
C ALA A 5 -6.64 4.18 0.57
N ILE A 6 -6.00 3.03 0.78
CA ILE A 6 -6.52 1.72 0.35
C ILE A 6 -6.92 0.92 1.58
N ASN A 7 -8.21 0.66 1.76
CA ASN A 7 -8.70 -0.23 2.82
C ASN A 7 -8.89 -1.66 2.28
N GLY A 8 -8.00 -2.56 2.69
CA GLY A 8 -7.87 -3.92 2.19
C GLY A 8 -6.77 -4.05 1.13
N PHE A 9 -5.62 -4.59 1.51
CA PHE A 9 -4.44 -4.75 0.66
C PHE A 9 -4.33 -6.16 0.06
N GLY A 10 -5.48 -6.70 -0.32
CA GLY A 10 -5.64 -7.96 -1.05
C GLY A 10 -5.28 -7.84 -2.55
N ARG A 11 -5.78 -8.77 -3.36
CA ARG A 11 -5.48 -8.81 -4.81
C ARG A 11 -5.81 -7.49 -5.52
N ILE A 12 -7.01 -6.95 -5.32
CA ILE A 12 -7.44 -5.71 -5.99
C ILE A 12 -6.69 -4.50 -5.45
N GLY A 13 -6.53 -4.38 -4.11
CA GLY A 13 -5.79 -3.28 -3.50
C GLY A 13 -4.34 -3.19 -3.99
N ARG A 14 -3.64 -4.34 -4.08
CA ARG A 14 -2.26 -4.37 -4.61
C ARG A 14 -2.19 -4.10 -6.11
N SER A 15 -3.13 -4.63 -6.90
CA SER A 15 -3.18 -4.33 -8.34
C SER A 15 -3.43 -2.85 -8.60
N PHE A 16 -4.37 -2.24 -7.87
CA PHE A 16 -4.62 -0.80 -7.93
C PHE A 16 -3.38 -0.01 -7.52
N PHE A 17 -2.73 -0.37 -6.40
CA PHE A 17 -1.48 0.27 -5.97
C PHE A 17 -0.44 0.24 -7.08
N ARG A 18 -0.17 -0.93 -7.66
CA ARG A 18 0.84 -1.08 -8.73
C ARG A 18 0.52 -0.24 -9.96
N ALA A 19 -0.75 -0.07 -10.31
CA ALA A 19 -1.20 0.70 -11.46
C ALA A 19 -1.19 2.22 -11.21
N ALA A 20 -1.60 2.66 -10.02
CA ALA A 20 -1.71 4.07 -9.67
C ALA A 20 -0.39 4.68 -9.15
N PHE A 21 0.53 3.87 -8.64
CA PHE A 21 1.77 4.38 -8.06
C PHE A 21 2.69 5.01 -9.12
N GLY A 22 2.92 6.31 -8.97
CA GLY A 22 3.72 7.12 -9.91
C GLY A 22 2.90 7.93 -10.90
N ASP A 23 1.58 7.76 -10.92
CA ASP A 23 0.66 8.63 -11.63
C ASP A 23 0.63 10.03 -10.97
N SER A 24 0.60 11.10 -11.77
CA SER A 24 0.56 12.49 -11.27
C SER A 24 -0.76 12.87 -10.61
N ASP A 25 -1.83 12.13 -10.92
CA ASP A 25 -3.17 12.41 -10.39
C ASP A 25 -3.38 11.77 -9.01
N PHE A 26 -2.63 10.74 -8.66
CA PHE A 26 -2.81 9.98 -7.42
C PHE A 26 -1.60 10.04 -6.48
N ASN A 27 -1.88 10.32 -5.21
CA ASN A 27 -0.92 10.19 -4.13
C ASN A 27 -1.42 9.14 -3.14
N ILE A 28 -0.87 7.93 -3.18
CA ILE A 28 -1.24 6.87 -2.24
C ILE A 28 -0.51 7.13 -0.93
N VAL A 29 -1.25 7.49 0.11
CA VAL A 29 -0.70 7.93 1.40
C VAL A 29 -0.76 6.85 2.48
N ALA A 30 -1.73 5.94 2.38
CA ALA A 30 -1.92 4.90 3.39
C ALA A 30 -2.55 3.62 2.81
N VAL A 31 -2.26 2.50 3.45
CA VAL A 31 -2.95 1.22 3.27
C VAL A 31 -3.39 0.70 4.63
N ASN A 32 -4.57 0.08 4.71
CA ASN A 32 -5.03 -0.65 5.88
C ASN A 32 -5.22 -2.13 5.52
N ASP A 33 -4.62 -3.03 6.30
CA ASP A 33 -4.84 -4.47 6.22
C ASP A 33 -4.50 -5.12 7.57
N LEU A 34 -5.10 -6.27 7.86
CA LEU A 34 -4.85 -6.98 9.13
C LEU A 34 -3.57 -7.84 9.09
N THR A 35 -2.95 -7.94 7.93
CA THR A 35 -1.70 -8.66 7.70
C THR A 35 -0.49 -7.80 8.06
N ASP A 36 0.59 -8.39 8.55
CA ASP A 36 1.81 -7.67 8.91
C ASP A 36 2.48 -6.98 7.71
N THR A 37 3.16 -5.86 7.97
CA THR A 37 3.80 -5.01 6.95
C THR A 37 4.83 -5.76 6.10
N ALA A 38 5.58 -6.71 6.70
CA ALA A 38 6.59 -7.47 5.95
C ALA A 38 5.94 -8.40 4.92
N THR A 39 4.86 -9.08 5.30
CA THR A 39 4.05 -9.88 4.39
C THR A 39 3.41 -9.01 3.30
N LEU A 40 2.85 -7.85 3.64
CA LEU A 40 2.28 -6.93 2.64
C LEU A 40 3.34 -6.44 1.63
N ALA A 41 4.53 -6.10 2.09
CA ALA A 41 5.66 -5.71 1.24
C ALA A 41 6.06 -6.83 0.28
N TYR A 42 6.15 -8.07 0.79
CA TYR A 42 6.44 -9.24 -0.02
C TYR A 42 5.38 -9.46 -1.09
N LEU A 43 4.09 -9.44 -0.71
CA LEU A 43 2.97 -9.63 -1.62
C LEU A 43 2.81 -8.49 -2.63
N LEU A 44 3.25 -7.27 -2.27
CA LEU A 44 3.32 -6.17 -3.22
C LEU A 44 4.49 -6.35 -4.19
N LYS A 45 5.63 -6.89 -3.76
CA LYS A 45 6.81 -7.11 -4.61
C LYS A 45 6.66 -8.31 -5.55
N PHE A 46 5.95 -9.36 -5.14
CA PHE A 46 5.82 -10.60 -5.90
C PHE A 46 4.35 -10.95 -6.14
N ASP A 47 3.98 -11.05 -7.42
CA ASP A 47 2.63 -11.45 -7.84
C ASP A 47 2.73 -12.60 -8.86
N SER A 48 1.92 -13.65 -8.69
CA SER A 48 1.97 -14.81 -9.58
C SER A 48 1.46 -14.54 -10.99
N VAL A 49 0.58 -13.54 -11.17
CA VAL A 49 -0.02 -13.21 -12.48
C VAL A 49 0.78 -12.10 -13.15
N TYR A 50 1.10 -11.03 -12.41
CA TYR A 50 1.78 -9.86 -12.95
C TYR A 50 3.30 -9.87 -12.75
N GLY A 51 3.83 -10.91 -12.13
CA GLY A 51 5.26 -11.04 -11.85
C GLY A 51 5.77 -10.08 -10.78
N ARG A 52 7.09 -9.89 -10.81
CA ARG A 52 7.82 -9.04 -9.87
C ARG A 52 7.53 -7.57 -10.14
N TYR A 53 7.19 -6.83 -9.10
CA TYR A 53 7.05 -5.38 -9.18
C TYR A 53 8.42 -4.72 -9.37
N GLN A 54 8.52 -3.84 -10.36
CA GLN A 54 9.80 -3.26 -10.78
C GLN A 54 10.31 -2.17 -9.81
N LYS A 55 9.42 -1.61 -8.98
CA LYS A 55 9.78 -0.61 -7.98
C LYS A 55 10.47 -1.23 -6.78
N ASP A 56 11.39 -0.50 -6.15
CA ASP A 56 11.97 -0.93 -4.88
C ASP A 56 10.88 -0.96 -3.81
N VAL A 57 10.81 -2.03 -3.02
CA VAL A 57 9.81 -2.19 -1.95
C VAL A 57 10.54 -2.63 -0.69
N LYS A 58 10.49 -1.81 0.34
CA LYS A 58 11.10 -2.04 1.65
C LYS A 58 10.05 -1.93 2.75
N VAL A 59 10.37 -2.52 3.89
CA VAL A 59 9.59 -2.45 5.12
C VAL A 59 10.17 -1.32 5.98
N GLY A 60 9.35 -0.35 6.35
CA GLY A 60 9.60 0.55 7.47
C GLY A 60 8.86 0.06 8.72
N ASP A 61 8.96 0.79 9.83
CA ASP A 61 8.37 0.37 11.12
C ASP A 61 6.84 0.22 11.02
N GLU A 62 6.14 1.25 10.54
CA GLU A 62 4.69 1.25 10.32
C GLU A 62 4.33 1.68 8.89
N ALA A 63 5.18 1.33 7.92
CA ALA A 63 5.05 1.80 6.55
C ALA A 63 5.64 0.84 5.51
N LEU A 64 5.12 0.93 4.28
CA LEU A 64 5.78 0.45 3.08
C LEU A 64 6.61 1.59 2.50
N ILE A 65 7.87 1.32 2.17
CA ILE A 65 8.72 2.27 1.46
C ILE A 65 8.84 1.79 0.01
N VAL A 66 8.20 2.50 -0.92
CA VAL A 66 8.16 2.15 -2.35
C VAL A 66 8.87 3.24 -3.16
N ASP A 67 9.95 2.90 -3.85
CA ASP A 67 10.82 3.87 -4.56
C ASP A 67 11.20 5.09 -3.69
N GLY A 68 11.44 4.86 -2.39
CA GLY A 68 11.79 5.91 -1.44
C GLY A 68 10.60 6.76 -0.94
N LYS A 69 9.38 6.52 -1.41
CA LYS A 69 8.16 7.10 -0.83
C LYS A 69 7.65 6.24 0.32
N GLU A 70 7.27 6.88 1.40
CA GLU A 70 6.68 6.22 2.56
C GLU A 70 5.15 6.19 2.44
N ILE A 71 4.56 5.02 2.64
CA ILE A 71 3.11 4.78 2.63
C ILE A 71 2.76 4.15 3.96
N ARG A 72 1.96 4.85 4.77
CA ARG A 72 1.57 4.39 6.10
C ARG A 72 0.80 3.07 6.03
N VAL A 73 1.12 2.15 6.91
CA VAL A 73 0.40 0.88 7.06
C VAL A 73 -0.38 0.93 8.37
N LEU A 74 -1.67 0.65 8.27
CA LEU A 74 -2.59 0.54 9.38
C LEU A 74 -3.09 -0.90 9.48
N ALA A 75 -3.46 -1.31 10.70
CA ALA A 75 -4.03 -2.62 10.98
C ALA A 75 -5.28 -2.49 11.87
N GLU A 76 -6.27 -1.76 11.37
CA GLU A 76 -7.55 -1.53 12.06
C GLU A 76 -8.68 -2.29 11.36
N LYS A 77 -9.47 -3.02 12.15
CA LYS A 77 -10.58 -3.87 11.67
C LYS A 77 -11.85 -3.07 11.47
N ASP A 78 -12.09 -2.05 12.28
CA ASP A 78 -13.25 -1.18 12.22
C ASP A 78 -12.96 0.06 11.34
N PRO A 79 -13.53 0.16 10.13
CA PRO A 79 -13.25 1.29 9.23
C PRO A 79 -13.59 2.65 9.82
N ALA A 80 -14.49 2.74 10.80
CA ALA A 80 -14.87 3.99 11.44
C ALA A 80 -13.75 4.56 12.35
N LYS A 81 -12.76 3.74 12.73
CA LYS A 81 -11.62 4.15 13.57
C LYS A 81 -10.39 4.56 12.76
N LEU A 82 -10.43 4.43 11.44
CA LEU A 82 -9.31 4.77 10.60
C LEU A 82 -9.13 6.30 10.53
N PRO A 83 -7.91 6.82 10.82
CA PRO A 83 -7.65 8.25 10.90
C PRO A 83 -7.43 8.86 9.50
N TRP A 84 -8.41 8.77 8.61
CA TRP A 84 -8.24 9.24 7.23
C TRP A 84 -8.13 10.75 7.07
N ALA A 85 -8.58 11.51 8.06
CA ALA A 85 -8.56 12.96 8.03
C ALA A 85 -7.28 13.57 8.64
N ASP A 86 -6.45 12.75 9.29
CA ASP A 86 -5.19 13.16 9.94
C ASP A 86 -4.01 13.08 8.96
#